data_AF-A0A962W250-F1
#
_entry.id   AF-A0A962W250-F1
#
_cell.length_a   1.000
_cell.length_b   1.000
_cell.length_c   1.000
_cell.angle_alpha   90.00
_cell.angle_beta   90.00
_cell.angle_gamma   90.00
#
_symmetry.space_group_name_H-M   'P 1'
#
loop_
_entity.id
_entity.type
_entity.pdbx_description
1 polymer ?
#
loop_
_entity_poly.entity_id
_entity_poly.type
_entity_poly.pdbx_seq_one_letter_code
_entity_poly.pdbx_strand_id
1 'polypeptide(L)'
;HLRAARPEWNVLCYSGYTLATLRRRGAGAARLLDGIDVLVAGPYRERRPQTHPLAGSNNQRIHLLSARGRMLAPALDLTPPDALNLALGPGGEQWLIGVARGAARTAIHQALTQPAPGEDVPCPN
;
A
#
# COMPACT_ATOMS: atom_id res chain seq x y z
N HIS A 1 -21.66 0.35 -0.01
CA HIS A 1 -20.43 0.96 0.54
C HIS A 1 -19.50 -0.17 0.98
N LEU A 2 -18.22 -0.18 0.57
CA LEU A 2 -17.27 -1.28 0.85
C LEU A 2 -17.28 -1.75 2.31
N ARG A 3 -17.30 -0.78 3.24
CA ARG A 3 -17.36 -1.02 4.70
C ARG A 3 -18.62 -1.77 5.17
N ALA A 4 -19.75 -1.60 4.49
CA ALA A 4 -20.97 -2.33 4.82
C ALA A 4 -20.92 -3.78 4.33
N ALA A 5 -20.21 -4.04 3.22
CA ALA A 5 -20.06 -5.38 2.67
C ALA A 5 -18.93 -6.19 3.35
N ARG A 6 -17.93 -5.50 3.89
CA ARG A 6 -16.73 -6.08 4.54
C ARG A 6 -16.37 -5.29 5.81
N PRO A 7 -17.16 -5.39 6.89
CA PRO A 7 -16.94 -4.61 8.12
C PRO A 7 -15.62 -4.95 8.84
N GLU A 8 -15.05 -6.11 8.57
CA GLU A 8 -13.79 -6.59 9.12
C GLU A 8 -12.56 -6.02 8.40
N TRP A 9 -12.72 -5.42 7.22
CA TRP A 9 -11.60 -4.87 6.44
C TRP A 9 -11.26 -3.43 6.86
N ASN A 10 -9.97 -3.10 6.76
CA ASN A 10 -9.49 -1.71 6.87
C ASN A 10 -9.30 -1.11 5.48
N VAL A 11 -9.57 0.19 5.34
CA VAL A 11 -9.42 0.94 4.10
C VAL A 11 -8.15 1.79 4.17
N LEU A 12 -7.17 1.45 3.34
CA LEU A 12 -5.97 2.23 3.06
C LEU A 12 -6.17 3.03 1.77
N CYS A 13 -5.89 4.34 1.80
CA CYS A 13 -6.05 5.21 0.63
C CYS A 13 -4.79 6.05 0.36
N TYR A 14 -4.33 6.03 -0.88
CA TYR A 14 -3.30 6.94 -1.41
C TYR A 14 -3.99 8.06 -2.19
N SER A 15 -3.90 9.29 -1.72
CA SER A 15 -4.71 10.38 -2.31
C SER A 15 -3.98 11.20 -3.36
N GLY A 16 -2.65 11.30 -3.30
CA GLY A 16 -1.89 12.30 -4.05
C GLY A 16 -2.13 13.76 -3.60
N TYR A 17 -3.00 13.97 -2.60
CA TYR A 17 -3.37 15.28 -2.05
C TYR A 17 -3.07 15.34 -0.56
N THR A 18 -2.71 16.52 -0.04
CA THR A 18 -2.56 16.69 1.40
C THR A 18 -3.92 16.57 2.10
N LEU A 19 -3.94 16.12 3.35
CA LEU A 19 -5.17 16.06 4.15
C LEU A 19 -5.84 17.44 4.25
N ALA A 20 -5.04 18.51 4.37
CA ALA A 20 -5.54 19.88 4.38
C ALA A 20 -6.27 20.25 3.08
N THR A 21 -5.74 19.85 1.91
CA THR A 21 -6.41 20.06 0.63
C THR A 21 -7.70 19.25 0.53
N LEU A 22 -7.71 17.99 0.98
CA LEU A 22 -8.91 17.15 0.97
C LEU A 22 -10.02 17.72 1.86
N ARG A 23 -9.69 18.19 3.06
CA ARG A 23 -10.66 18.81 3.99
C ARG A 23 -11.34 20.05 3.42
N ARG A 24 -10.71 20.75 2.47
CA ARG A 24 -11.28 21.94 1.81
C ARG A 24 -12.13 21.64 0.57
N ARG A 25 -12.21 20.38 0.11
CA ARG A 25 -12.96 20.00 -1.12
C ARG A 25 -14.47 19.80 -0.93
N GLY A 26 -15.00 20.04 0.27
CA GLY A 26 -16.43 19.99 0.55
C GLY A 26 -16.96 18.60 0.92
N ALA A 27 -18.29 18.45 0.89
CA ALA A 27 -19.00 17.31 1.49
C ALA A 27 -18.62 15.94 0.89
N GLY A 28 -18.36 15.88 -0.42
CA GLY A 28 -17.94 14.62 -1.06
C GLY A 28 -16.60 14.11 -0.54
N ALA A 29 -15.63 15.01 -0.36
CA ALA A 29 -14.33 14.66 0.19
C ALA A 29 -14.42 14.30 1.68
N ALA A 30 -15.28 14.99 2.45
CA ALA A 30 -15.56 14.63 3.84
C ALA A 30 -16.12 13.19 3.93
N ARG A 31 -17.14 12.87 3.14
CA ARG A 31 -17.73 11.52 3.10
C ARG A 31 -16.73 10.44 2.70
N LEU A 32 -15.79 10.75 1.79
CA LEU A 32 -14.71 9.84 1.44
C LEU A 32 -13.75 9.62 2.62
N LEU A 33 -13.32 10.70 3.28
CA LEU A 33 -12.43 10.66 4.44
C LEU A 33 -13.02 9.84 5.60
N ASP A 34 -14.33 9.92 5.83
CA ASP A 34 -15.04 9.13 6.85
C ASP A 34 -14.99 7.62 6.58
N GLY A 35 -14.80 7.23 5.32
CA GLY A 35 -14.70 5.83 4.91
C GLY A 35 -13.29 5.23 5.04
N ILE A 36 -12.26 6.05 5.30
CA ILE A 36 -10.85 5.66 5.26
C ILE A 36 -10.33 5.41 6.69
N ASP A 37 -9.59 4.32 6.90
CA ASP A 37 -8.92 4.06 8.18
C ASP A 37 -7.50 4.61 8.20
N VAL A 38 -6.77 4.45 7.09
CA VAL A 38 -5.40 4.94 6.90
C VAL A 38 -5.30 5.73 5.61
N LEU A 39 -4.88 6.99 5.70
CA LEU A 39 -4.67 7.87 4.55
C LEU A 39 -3.17 8.15 4.38
N VAL A 40 -2.62 7.84 3.21
CA VAL A 40 -1.30 8.30 2.76
C VAL A 40 -1.51 9.58 1.95
N ALA A 41 -1.25 10.71 2.59
CA ALA A 41 -1.52 12.05 2.06
C ALA A 41 -0.28 12.70 1.45
N GLY A 42 -0.46 13.35 0.30
CA GLY A 42 0.57 14.11 -0.40
C GLY A 42 0.97 13.49 -1.75
N PRO A 43 1.47 14.31 -2.69
CA PRO A 43 1.89 13.84 -4.01
C PRO A 43 3.14 12.96 -3.90
N TYR A 44 3.24 11.96 -4.77
CA TYR A 44 4.48 11.19 -4.92
C TYR A 44 5.59 12.07 -5.50
N ARG A 45 6.81 11.94 -4.99
CA ARG A 45 8.01 12.65 -5.44
C ARG A 45 9.17 11.67 -5.56
N GLU A 46 9.48 11.27 -6.79
CA GLU A 46 10.52 10.29 -7.10
C GLU A 46 11.89 10.63 -6.49
N ARG A 47 12.29 11.90 -6.49
CA ARG A 47 13.58 12.36 -5.93
C ARG A 47 13.62 12.43 -4.40
N ARG A 48 12.54 12.07 -3.72
CA ARG A 48 12.46 12.04 -2.26
C ARG A 48 12.50 10.58 -1.79
N PRO A 49 13.41 10.22 -0.86
CA PRO A 49 13.52 8.85 -0.40
C PRO A 49 12.25 8.41 0.32
N GLN A 50 12.00 7.11 0.32
CA GLN A 50 10.98 6.48 1.14
C GLN A 50 11.49 6.32 2.58
N THR A 51 10.65 6.67 3.54
CA THR A 51 11.00 6.62 4.98
C THR A 51 9.98 5.85 5.80
N HIS A 52 8.95 5.29 5.17
CA HIS A 52 7.90 4.53 5.82
C HIS A 52 7.36 3.47 4.85
N PRO A 53 7.01 2.25 5.30
CA PRO A 53 6.55 1.15 4.43
C PRO A 53 5.39 1.52 3.51
N LEU A 54 4.40 2.25 4.06
CA LEU A 54 3.26 2.72 3.29
C LEU A 54 3.52 4.01 2.47
N ALA A 55 4.66 4.70 2.60
CA ALA A 55 4.90 5.99 1.94
C ALA A 55 5.98 5.89 0.85
N GLY A 56 5.60 6.07 -0.41
CA GLY A 56 6.54 6.02 -1.54
C GLY A 56 7.57 7.16 -1.55
N SER A 57 7.27 8.28 -0.87
CA SER A 57 8.13 9.45 -0.73
C SER A 57 8.01 10.09 0.65
N ASN A 58 9.10 10.62 1.22
CA ASN A 58 9.12 11.19 2.58
C ASN A 58 8.25 12.44 2.78
N ASN A 59 7.78 13.09 1.71
CA ASN A 59 6.84 14.20 1.82
C ASN A 59 5.39 13.71 1.99
N GLN A 60 5.15 12.40 1.86
CA GLN A 60 3.85 11.81 2.13
C GLN A 60 3.70 11.55 3.62
N ARG A 61 2.52 11.83 4.16
CA ARG A 61 2.20 11.68 5.59
C ARG A 61 1.10 10.67 5.77
N ILE A 62 1.21 9.88 6.83
CA ILE A 62 0.23 8.87 7.17
C ILE A 62 -0.69 9.44 8.23
N HIS A 63 -2.00 9.33 7.98
CA HIS A 63 -3.04 9.77 8.88
C HIS A 63 -3.94 8.59 9.23
N LEU A 64 -4.02 8.29 10.52
CA LEU A 64 -4.91 7.26 11.06
C LEU A 64 -6.25 7.94 11.40
N LEU A 65 -7.21 7.81 10.49
CA LEU A 65 -8.45 8.59 10.49
C LEU A 65 -9.56 7.94 11.33
N SER A 66 -9.49 6.63 11.55
CA SER A 66 -10.46 5.88 12.36
C SER A 66 -9.83 5.24 13.60
N ALA A 67 -10.65 4.78 14.55
CA ALA A 67 -10.18 4.02 15.70
C ALA A 67 -9.45 2.72 15.26
N ARG A 68 -9.99 2.04 14.25
CA ARG A 68 -9.39 0.82 13.67
C ARG A 68 -8.04 1.10 13.01
N GLY A 69 -7.94 2.22 12.29
CA GLY A 69 -6.67 2.68 11.73
C GLY A 69 -5.63 2.93 12.82
N ARG A 70 -6.02 3.54 13.95
CA ARG A 70 -5.10 3.76 15.10
C ARG A 70 -4.61 2.47 15.73
N MET A 71 -5.42 1.41 15.74
CA MET A 71 -4.99 0.10 16.22
C MET A 71 -3.87 -0.51 15.37
N LEU A 72 -3.68 -0.05 14.12
CA LEU A 72 -2.59 -0.51 13.25
C LEU A 72 -1.26 0.19 13.54
N ALA A 73 -1.22 1.26 14.34
CA ALA A 73 0.00 2.05 14.56
C ALA A 73 1.19 1.19 15.03
N PRO A 74 1.05 0.29 16.03
CA PRO A 74 2.18 -0.53 16.46
C PRO A 74 2.73 -1.44 15.35
N ALA A 75 1.85 -2.00 14.51
CA ALA A 75 2.27 -2.84 13.39
C ALA A 75 3.00 -2.02 12.32
N LEU A 76 2.55 -0.79 12.04
CA LEU A 76 3.19 0.09 11.07
C LEU A 76 4.57 0.56 11.56
N ASP A 77 4.71 0.88 12.84
CA ASP A 77 5.96 1.34 13.44
C ASP A 77 7.04 0.24 13.43
N LEU A 78 6.63 -1.02 13.54
CA LEU A 78 7.53 -2.19 13.48
C LEU A 78 7.85 -2.62 12.04
N THR A 79 7.14 -2.10 11.05
CA THR A 79 7.31 -2.54 9.66
C THR A 79 8.48 -1.78 9.00
N PRO A 80 9.48 -2.48 8.42
CA PRO A 80 10.59 -1.85 7.74
C PRO A 80 10.15 -0.95 6.56
N PRO A 81 10.86 0.16 6.28
CA PRO A 81 10.51 1.06 5.18
C PRO A 81 10.43 0.40 3.80
N ASP A 82 11.15 -0.70 3.56
CA ASP A 82 11.22 -1.43 2.29
C ASP A 82 10.30 -2.66 2.23
N ALA A 83 9.46 -2.87 3.25
CA ALA A 83 8.49 -3.94 3.26
C ALA A 83 7.47 -3.83 2.11
N LEU A 84 7.02 -4.99 1.63
CA LEU A 84 5.99 -5.12 0.60
C LEU A 84 4.76 -5.81 1.17
N ASN A 85 3.58 -5.43 0.66
CA ASN A 85 2.32 -6.08 0.98
C ASN A 85 2.02 -7.16 -0.05
N LEU A 86 1.71 -8.38 0.40
CA LEU A 86 1.12 -9.42 -0.44
C LEU A 86 -0.40 -9.23 -0.46
N ALA A 87 -0.98 -9.19 -1.66
CA ALA A 87 -2.42 -9.12 -1.86
C ALA A 87 -2.88 -10.32 -2.70
N LEU A 88 -4.08 -10.81 -2.39
CA LEU A 88 -4.74 -11.92 -3.08
C LEU A 88 -5.98 -11.39 -3.79
N GLY A 89 -6.05 -11.62 -5.09
CA GLY A 89 -7.18 -11.30 -5.95
C GLY A 89 -8.28 -12.36 -5.87
N PRO A 90 -9.52 -12.01 -6.26
CA PRO A 90 -10.66 -12.93 -6.22
C PRO A 90 -10.53 -14.10 -7.22
N GLY A 91 -9.68 -13.98 -8.25
CA GLY A 91 -9.38 -15.03 -9.23
C GLY A 91 -8.13 -15.86 -8.88
N GLY A 92 -7.58 -15.69 -7.68
CA GLY A 92 -6.33 -16.34 -7.27
C GLY A 92 -5.07 -15.59 -7.69
N GLU A 93 -5.21 -14.38 -8.26
CA GLU A 93 -4.07 -13.53 -8.57
C GLU A 93 -3.32 -13.16 -7.28
N GLN A 94 -2.00 -13.06 -7.37
CA GLN A 94 -1.17 -12.63 -6.24
C GLN A 94 -0.42 -11.37 -6.65
N TRP A 95 -0.48 -10.34 -5.82
CA TRP A 95 0.20 -9.07 -6.08
C TRP A 95 1.15 -8.73 -4.95
N LEU A 96 2.32 -8.23 -5.31
CA LEU A 96 3.21 -7.54 -4.38
C LEU A 96 3.06 -6.05 -4.57
N ILE A 97 2.68 -5.35 -3.50
CA ILE A 97 2.36 -3.93 -3.49
C ILE A 97 3.38 -3.21 -2.60
N GLY A 98 4.10 -2.26 -3.19
CA GLY A 98 5.09 -1.43 -2.50
C GLY A 98 6.18 -0.98 -3.47
N VAL A 99 7.20 -0.31 -2.94
CA VAL A 99 8.31 0.23 -3.76
C VAL A 99 9.64 -0.35 -3.28
N ALA A 100 10.01 -1.50 -3.83
CA ALA A 100 11.36 -2.05 -3.69
C ALA A 100 12.34 -1.26 -4.57
N ARG A 101 13.56 -1.00 -4.06
CA ARG A 101 14.61 -0.26 -4.79
C ARG A 101 15.91 -1.06 -4.86
N GLY A 102 16.74 -0.72 -5.84
CA GLY A 102 18.09 -1.26 -5.99
C GLY A 102 18.13 -2.79 -6.00
N ALA A 103 19.07 -3.35 -5.25
CA ALA A 103 19.30 -4.79 -5.16
C ALA A 103 18.06 -5.58 -4.69
N ALA A 104 17.25 -5.03 -3.77
CA ALA A 104 16.05 -5.69 -3.29
C ALA A 104 15.03 -5.91 -4.42
N ARG A 105 14.81 -4.90 -5.26
CA ARG A 105 13.93 -5.03 -6.44
C ARG A 105 14.42 -6.11 -7.39
N THR A 106 15.73 -6.14 -7.66
CA THR A 106 16.35 -7.13 -8.54
C THR A 106 16.16 -8.54 -7.97
N ALA A 107 16.44 -8.74 -6.68
CA ALA A 107 16.29 -10.03 -6.01
C ALA A 107 14.83 -10.53 -6.04
N ILE A 108 13.86 -9.66 -5.75
CA ILE A 108 12.44 -10.01 -5.83
C ILE A 108 12.04 -10.39 -7.26
N HIS A 109 12.48 -9.61 -8.25
CA HIS A 109 12.19 -9.92 -9.66
C HIS A 109 12.75 -11.29 -10.08
N GLN A 110 13.99 -11.60 -9.68
CA GLN A 110 14.61 -12.89 -9.95
C GLN A 110 13.86 -14.03 -9.25
N ALA A 111 13.52 -13.87 -7.97
CA ALA A 111 12.82 -14.90 -7.20
C ALA A 111 11.43 -15.23 -7.78
N LEU A 112 10.73 -14.24 -8.34
CA LEU A 112 9.38 -14.41 -8.91
C LEU A 112 9.37 -14.87 -10.37
N THR A 113 10.50 -14.76 -11.08
CA THR A 113 10.62 -15.22 -12.47
C THR A 113 11.36 -16.55 -12.60
N GLN A 114 11.93 -17.06 -11.52
CA GLN A 114 12.42 -18.43 -11.47
C GLN A 114 11.25 -19.42 -11.46
N PRO A 115 11.30 -20.50 -12.26
CA PRO A 115 10.33 -21.56 -12.17
C PRO A 115 10.36 -22.15 -10.76
N ALA A 116 9.19 -22.52 -10.23
CA ALA A 116 9.13 -23.16 -8.94
C ALA A 116 9.98 -24.46 -8.98
N PRO A 117 10.72 -24.80 -7.91
CA PRO A 117 11.47 -26.05 -7.89
C PRO A 117 10.50 -27.23 -8.10
N GLY A 118 10.60 -27.88 -9.26
CA GLY A 118 9.72 -28.99 -9.68
C GLY A 118 8.75 -28.68 -10.83
N GLU A 119 8.70 -27.46 -11.37
CA GLU A 119 8.00 -27.19 -12.63
C GLU A 119 8.94 -27.49 -13.83
N ASP A 120 8.71 -28.63 -14.47
CA ASP A 120 9.35 -28.97 -15.75
C ASP A 120 8.97 -27.93 -16.81
N VAL A 121 9.93 -27.10 -17.19
CA VAL A 121 9.82 -26.24 -18.37
C VAL A 121 9.87 -27.16 -19.59
N PRO A 122 8.81 -27.27 -20.42
CA PRO A 122 8.88 -28.09 -21.61
C PRO A 122 9.92 -27.48 -22.57
N CYS A 123 10.90 -28.28 -22.98
CA CYS A 123 11.86 -27.87 -24.01
C CYS A 123 11.10 -27.46 -25.28
N PRO A 124 11.44 -26.32 -25.92
CA PRO A 124 10.89 -25.99 -27.22
C PRO A 124 11.40 -26.99 -28.28
N ASN A 125 10.49 -27.48 -29.13
CA ASN A 125 10.79 -28.31 -30.30
C ASN A 125 11.59 -27.55 -31.37
#